data_AF-A0A2V7DG41-F1
#
_entry.id   AF-A0A2V7DG41-F1
#
_cell.length_a   1.000
_cell.length_b   1.000
_cell.length_c   1.000
_cell.angle_alpha   90.00
_cell.angle_beta   90.00
_cell.angle_gamma   90.00
#
_symmetry.space_group_name_H-M   'P 1'
#
loop_
_entity.id
_entity.type
_entity.pdbx_description
1 polymer ?
#
loop_
_entity_poly.entity_id
_entity_poly.type
_entity_poly.pdbx_seq_one_letter_code
_entity_poly.pdbx_strand_id
1 'polypeptide(L)'
;MRSIVIAALSMTLGLAVPSAHAQNLDAASSEALAATLEMLTDPSQRAGAIAGNSDARAVDQKIRSLTGSDQLTEELYGLAAQIFEDLGRSQGGDVGKMLGALEQGQQDPAALAAMLSPATLARLRELATKISDQRK
;
A
#
# COMPACT_ATOMS: atom_id res chain seq x y z
N MET A 1 -41.98 -31.29 -46.24
CA MET A 1 -43.24 -30.76 -45.69
C MET A 1 -42.94 -30.32 -44.26
N ARG A 2 -42.99 -29.00 -43.97
CA ARG A 2 -44.06 -28.32 -43.18
C ARG A 2 -44.10 -28.80 -41.71
N SER A 3 -44.13 -28.03 -40.64
CA SER A 3 -44.02 -26.59 -40.31
C SER A 3 -43.98 -26.53 -38.76
N ILE A 4 -43.17 -25.62 -38.21
CA ILE A 4 -43.32 -24.78 -36.99
C ILE A 4 -44.30 -25.24 -35.88
N VAL A 5 -43.84 -25.30 -34.61
CA VAL A 5 -44.37 -24.53 -33.44
C VAL A 5 -43.28 -24.38 -32.36
N ILE A 6 -43.13 -23.16 -31.86
CA ILE A 6 -42.30 -22.68 -30.75
C ILE A 6 -43.08 -22.77 -29.43
N ALA A 7 -42.45 -23.22 -28.34
CA ALA A 7 -42.79 -22.85 -26.95
C ALA A 7 -41.56 -23.16 -26.07
N ALA A 8 -40.74 -22.16 -25.74
CA ALA A 8 -40.84 -21.35 -24.51
C ALA A 8 -40.62 -22.17 -23.23
N LEU A 9 -39.43 -22.10 -22.64
CA LEU A 9 -39.16 -21.76 -21.22
C LEU A 9 -37.67 -22.07 -20.89
N SER A 10 -36.75 -21.15 -21.21
CA SER A 10 -35.39 -21.23 -20.68
C SER A 10 -35.20 -20.13 -19.65
N MET A 11 -35.43 -20.57 -18.43
CA MET A 11 -35.34 -19.89 -17.15
C MET A 11 -34.07 -19.04 -17.05
N THR A 12 -34.28 -17.76 -16.77
CA THR A 12 -33.28 -16.74 -16.43
C THR A 12 -32.41 -17.19 -15.26
N LEU A 13 -31.18 -17.64 -15.55
CA LEU A 13 -30.13 -17.77 -14.52
C LEU A 13 -29.38 -16.44 -14.45
N GLY A 14 -29.92 -15.53 -13.63
CA GLY A 14 -29.23 -14.31 -13.26
C GLY A 14 -27.92 -14.67 -12.58
N LEU A 15 -26.81 -14.45 -13.28
CA LEU A 15 -25.48 -14.40 -12.70
C LEU A 15 -25.43 -13.17 -11.78
N ALA A 16 -25.91 -13.31 -10.55
CA ALA A 16 -25.49 -12.45 -9.47
C ALA A 16 -24.02 -12.77 -9.23
N VAL A 17 -23.15 -12.03 -9.92
CA VAL A 17 -21.73 -11.93 -9.54
C VAL A 17 -21.75 -11.42 -8.11
N PRO A 18 -21.31 -12.19 -7.11
CA PRO A 18 -21.18 -11.62 -5.78
C PRO A 18 -20.13 -10.52 -5.93
N SER A 19 -20.56 -9.26 -5.80
CA SER A 19 -19.64 -8.14 -5.61
C SER A 19 -18.69 -8.58 -4.50
N ALA A 20 -17.41 -8.72 -4.84
CA ALA A 20 -16.37 -8.90 -3.84
C ALA A 20 -16.51 -7.71 -2.89
N HIS A 21 -17.12 -7.95 -1.73
CA HIS A 21 -17.21 -6.95 -0.69
C HIS A 21 -15.76 -6.76 -0.25
N ALA A 22 -15.17 -5.61 -0.59
CA ALA A 22 -13.95 -5.12 0.04
C ALA A 22 -14.18 -5.28 1.54
N GLN A 23 -13.41 -6.15 2.19
CA GLN A 23 -13.82 -6.64 3.49
C GLN A 23 -13.79 -5.59 4.59
N ASN A 24 -13.27 -4.37 4.43
CA ASN A 24 -12.98 -3.43 5.52
C ASN A 24 -12.08 -4.07 6.61
N LEU A 25 -11.09 -3.31 7.06
CA LEU A 25 -10.33 -3.70 8.24
C LEU A 25 -11.33 -3.97 9.38
N ASP A 26 -11.15 -5.08 10.11
CA ASP A 26 -11.78 -5.16 11.42
C ASP A 26 -11.29 -3.97 12.26
N ALA A 27 -12.08 -3.56 13.24
CA ALA A 27 -11.81 -2.33 13.98
C ALA A 27 -10.41 -2.32 14.63
N ALA A 28 -9.93 -3.47 15.13
CA ALA A 28 -8.62 -3.57 15.77
C ALA A 28 -7.49 -3.45 14.74
N SER A 29 -7.62 -4.09 13.58
CA SER A 29 -6.66 -3.95 12.49
C SER A 29 -6.61 -2.52 11.92
N SER A 30 -7.77 -1.85 11.84
CA SER A 30 -7.84 -0.45 11.41
C SER A 30 -7.14 0.49 12.40
N GLU A 31 -7.36 0.26 13.69
CA GLU A 31 -6.73 1.04 14.76
C GLU A 31 -5.22 0.83 14.80
N ALA A 32 -4.76 -0.42 14.66
CA ALA A 32 -3.34 -0.75 14.60
C ALA A 32 -2.64 -0.11 13.38
N LEU A 33 -3.29 -0.11 12.21
CA LEU A 33 -2.76 0.57 11.03
C LEU A 33 -2.69 2.08 11.25
N ALA A 34 -3.75 2.70 11.79
CA ALA A 34 -3.76 4.13 12.09
C ALA A 34 -2.64 4.51 13.07
N ALA A 35 -2.46 3.75 14.16
CA ALA A 35 -1.38 3.94 15.12
C ALA A 35 0.01 3.77 14.46
N THR A 36 0.14 2.82 13.52
CA THR A 36 1.39 2.63 12.77
C THR A 36 1.69 3.82 11.87
N LEU A 37 0.69 4.36 11.17
CA LEU A 37 0.83 5.53 10.31
C LEU A 37 1.18 6.79 11.12
N GLU A 38 0.53 6.98 12.27
CA GLU A 38 0.84 8.07 13.20
C GLU A 38 2.27 7.96 13.71
N MET A 39 2.66 6.79 14.23
CA MET A 39 4.03 6.53 14.67
C MET A 39 5.05 6.76 13.57
N LEU A 40 4.72 6.43 12.30
CA LEU A 40 5.65 6.57 11.17
C LEU A 40 5.84 8.04 10.78
N THR A 41 4.80 8.86 10.92
CA THR A 41 4.82 10.28 10.51
C THR A 41 5.25 11.22 11.62
N ASP A 42 5.12 10.83 12.89
CA ASP A 42 5.64 11.57 14.04
C ASP A 42 7.12 11.21 14.30
N PRO A 43 8.06 12.16 14.13
CA PRO A 43 9.49 11.90 14.31
C PRO A 43 9.87 11.42 15.72
N SER A 44 9.17 11.89 16.75
CA SER A 44 9.47 11.55 18.14
C SER A 44 9.00 10.13 18.45
N GLN A 45 7.79 9.77 18.02
CA GLN A 45 7.27 8.40 18.18
C GLN A 45 8.11 7.40 17.36
N ARG A 46 8.45 7.75 16.12
CA ARG A 46 9.32 6.95 15.27
C ARG A 46 10.69 6.74 15.89
N ALA A 47 11.32 7.78 16.45
CA ALA A 47 12.61 7.68 17.12
C ALA A 47 12.55 6.73 18.33
N GLY A 48 11.46 6.77 19.11
CA GLY A 48 11.22 5.84 20.22
C GLY A 48 11.10 4.39 19.75
N ALA A 49 10.32 4.15 18.70
CA ALA A 49 10.14 2.82 18.10
C ALA A 49 11.45 2.26 17.52
N ILE A 50 12.25 3.12 16.87
CA ILE A 50 13.58 2.79 16.36
C ILE A 50 14.51 2.44 17.52
N ALA A 51 14.57 3.23 18.58
CA ALA A 51 15.49 3.01 19.70
C ALA A 51 15.29 1.63 20.37
N GLY A 52 14.04 1.15 20.43
CA GLY A 52 13.68 -0.15 20.99
C GLY A 52 13.98 -1.36 20.11
N ASN A 53 14.39 -1.18 18.85
CA ASN A 53 14.52 -2.28 17.89
C ASN A 53 15.82 -2.17 17.06
N SER A 54 16.68 -3.20 17.12
CA SER A 54 17.97 -3.22 16.38
C SER A 54 17.80 -3.21 14.86
N ASP A 55 16.79 -3.91 14.35
CA ASP A 55 16.54 -4.01 12.92
C ASP A 55 15.97 -2.69 12.40
N ALA A 56 15.08 -2.05 13.16
CA ALA A 56 14.58 -0.71 12.86
C ALA A 56 15.72 0.33 12.80
N ARG A 57 16.69 0.26 13.73
CA ARG A 57 17.90 1.10 13.67
C ARG A 57 18.72 0.87 12.41
N ALA A 58 18.92 -0.39 12.02
CA ALA A 58 19.67 -0.71 10.81
C ALA A 58 18.96 -0.21 9.54
N VAL A 59 17.62 -0.26 9.50
CA VAL A 59 16.81 0.27 8.39
C VAL A 59 16.84 1.81 8.37
N ASP A 60 16.67 2.48 9.51
CA ASP A 60 16.76 3.95 9.60
C ASP A 60 18.12 4.47 9.13
N GLN A 61 19.21 3.80 9.53
CA GLN A 61 20.55 4.17 9.06
C GLN A 61 20.69 4.03 7.54
N LYS A 62 20.14 2.97 6.93
CA LYS A 62 20.11 2.80 5.47
C LYS A 62 19.30 3.89 4.79
N ILE A 63 18.15 4.25 5.36
CA ILE A 63 17.30 5.33 4.86
C ILE A 63 18.06 6.65 4.87
N ARG A 64 18.66 7.04 6.01
CA ARG A 64 19.44 8.28 6.12
C ARG A 64 20.62 8.31 5.16
N SER A 65 21.30 7.18 4.99
CA SER A 65 22.39 7.06 4.02
C SER A 65 21.92 7.18 2.57
N LEU A 66 20.70 6.73 2.26
CA LEU A 66 20.11 6.81 0.93
C LEU A 66 19.68 8.26 0.61
N THR A 67 19.04 8.93 1.56
CA THR A 67 18.44 10.26 1.39
C THR A 67 19.46 11.39 1.54
N GLY A 68 20.50 11.20 2.35
CA GLY A 68 21.61 12.15 2.54
C GLY A 68 21.24 13.45 3.27
N SER A 69 19.99 13.63 3.68
CA SER A 69 19.53 14.79 4.45
C SER A 69 18.33 14.45 5.33
N ASP A 70 18.18 15.17 6.43
CA ASP A 70 17.03 14.98 7.33
C ASP A 70 15.72 15.33 6.62
N GLN A 71 15.69 16.38 5.80
CA GLN A 71 14.49 16.76 5.05
C GLN A 71 14.01 15.63 4.14
N LEU A 72 14.90 15.04 3.32
CA LEU A 72 14.52 13.95 2.42
C LEU A 72 14.21 12.65 3.17
N THR A 73 14.79 12.47 4.36
CA THR A 73 14.43 11.37 5.27
C THR A 73 12.98 11.48 5.74
N GLU A 74 12.56 12.66 6.18
CA GLU A 74 11.17 12.91 6.57
C GLU A 74 10.20 12.77 5.38
N GLU A 75 10.58 13.28 4.20
CA GLU A 75 9.78 13.10 2.99
C GLU A 75 9.60 11.61 2.63
N LEU A 76 10.64 10.78 2.81
CA LEU A 76 10.57 9.34 2.56
C LEU A 76 9.68 8.61 3.56
N TYR A 77 9.77 8.93 4.86
CA TYR A 77 8.86 8.36 5.86
C TYR A 77 7.40 8.74 5.61
N GLY A 78 7.15 10.00 5.23
CA GLY A 78 5.81 10.44 4.84
C GLY A 78 5.31 9.74 3.56
N LEU A 79 6.19 9.39 2.62
CA LEU A 79 5.80 8.62 1.44
C LEU A 79 5.49 7.16 1.80
N ALA A 80 6.28 6.55 2.69
CA ALA A 80 6.02 5.21 3.18
C ALA A 80 4.63 5.12 3.83
N ALA A 81 4.24 6.10 4.66
CA ALA A 81 2.90 6.17 5.24
C ALA A 81 1.78 6.18 4.17
N GLN A 82 1.94 6.98 3.11
CA GLN A 82 0.97 7.03 2.00
C GLN A 82 0.89 5.70 1.24
N ILE A 83 2.00 4.98 1.07
CA ILE A 83 2.01 3.64 0.46
C ILE A 83 1.20 2.66 1.33
N PHE A 84 1.37 2.68 2.65
CA PHE A 84 0.58 1.85 3.56
C PHE A 84 -0.92 2.16 3.49
N GLU A 85 -1.30 3.44 3.40
CA GLU A 85 -2.70 3.83 3.20
C GLU A 85 -3.28 3.33 1.87
N ASP A 86 -2.54 3.48 0.78
CA ASP A 86 -2.98 3.05 -0.54
C ASP A 86 -3.15 1.53 -0.62
N LEU A 87 -2.21 0.76 -0.06
CA LEU A 87 -2.30 -0.68 0.01
C LEU A 87 -3.42 -1.14 0.94
N GLY A 88 -3.59 -0.50 2.11
CA GLY A 88 -4.70 -0.79 3.02
C GLY A 88 -6.04 -0.60 2.32
N ARG A 89 -6.19 0.46 1.52
CA ARG A 89 -7.39 0.72 0.73
C ARG A 89 -7.56 -0.26 -0.44
N SER A 90 -6.51 -0.52 -1.22
CA SER A 90 -6.57 -1.38 -2.42
C SER A 90 -6.87 -2.84 -2.08
N GLN A 91 -6.37 -3.31 -0.94
CA GLN A 91 -6.56 -4.69 -0.47
C GLN A 91 -7.90 -4.86 0.29
N GLY A 92 -8.78 -3.86 0.24
CA GLY A 92 -10.08 -3.88 0.90
C GLY A 92 -9.95 -3.98 2.42
N GLY A 93 -8.87 -3.45 2.98
CA GLY A 93 -8.61 -3.50 4.40
C GLY A 93 -8.13 -4.85 4.93
N ASP A 94 -7.55 -5.70 4.09
CA ASP A 94 -6.95 -6.96 4.56
C ASP A 94 -5.46 -6.75 4.87
N VAL A 95 -5.10 -6.76 6.16
CA VAL A 95 -3.71 -6.58 6.61
C VAL A 95 -2.79 -7.69 6.08
N GLY A 96 -3.28 -8.94 6.01
CA GLY A 96 -2.50 -10.05 5.49
C GLY A 96 -2.17 -9.86 4.01
N LYS A 97 -3.14 -9.41 3.21
CA LYS A 97 -2.93 -9.06 1.80
C LYS A 97 -2.08 -7.82 1.62
N MET A 98 -2.15 -6.85 2.53
CA MET A 98 -1.28 -5.67 2.52
C MET A 98 0.17 -6.06 2.77
N LEU A 99 0.44 -6.87 3.80
CA LEU A 99 1.78 -7.37 4.11
C LEU A 99 2.31 -8.25 2.97
N GLY A 100 1.48 -9.14 2.42
CA GLY A 100 1.85 -9.95 1.26
C GLY A 100 2.17 -9.10 0.02
N ALA A 101 1.46 -8.00 -0.21
CA ALA A 101 1.77 -7.06 -1.30
C ALA A 101 3.12 -6.35 -1.08
N LEU A 102 3.47 -6.02 0.17
CA LEU A 102 4.78 -5.44 0.51
C LEU A 102 5.91 -6.45 0.32
N GLU A 103 5.72 -7.69 0.77
CA GLU A 103 6.69 -8.78 0.57
C GLU A 103 6.91 -9.05 -0.92
N GLN A 104 5.83 -9.14 -1.70
CA GLN A 104 5.90 -9.30 -3.15
C GLN A 104 6.57 -8.08 -3.81
N GLY A 105 6.30 -6.87 -3.31
CA GLY A 105 6.91 -5.64 -3.81
C GLY A 105 8.42 -5.58 -3.67
N GLN A 106 9.00 -6.32 -2.71
CA GLN A 106 10.46 -6.47 -2.61
C GLN A 106 11.03 -7.29 -3.78
N GLN A 107 10.25 -8.21 -4.34
CA GLN A 107 10.65 -9.06 -5.48
C GLN A 107 10.26 -8.43 -6.83
N ASP A 108 9.13 -7.73 -6.87
CA ASP A 108 8.61 -7.04 -8.05
C ASP A 108 8.19 -5.59 -7.70
N PRO A 109 9.14 -4.64 -7.74
CA PRO A 109 8.84 -3.23 -7.47
C PRO A 109 7.86 -2.61 -8.47
N ALA A 110 7.77 -3.13 -9.70
CA ALA A 110 6.85 -2.63 -10.71
C ALA A 110 5.41 -3.04 -10.41
N ALA A 111 5.21 -4.28 -9.94
CA ALA A 111 3.90 -4.74 -9.46
C ALA A 111 3.44 -3.92 -8.25
N LEU A 112 4.34 -3.63 -7.29
CA LEU A 112 4.01 -2.75 -6.16
C LEU A 112 3.60 -1.35 -6.65
N ALA A 113 4.38 -0.76 -7.55
CA ALA A 113 4.07 0.56 -8.13
C ALA A 113 2.69 0.58 -8.82
N ALA A 114 2.29 -0.51 -9.48
CA ALA A 114 0.98 -0.61 -10.13
C ALA A 114 -0.20 -0.61 -9.15
N MET A 115 0.02 -0.91 -7.86
CA MET A 115 -1.00 -0.89 -6.82
C MET A 115 -1.21 0.49 -6.18
N LEU A 116 -0.28 1.42 -6.40
CA LEU A 116 -0.29 2.74 -5.77
C LEU A 116 -1.22 3.71 -6.50
N SER A 117 -1.76 4.69 -5.78
CA SER A 117 -2.53 5.75 -6.41
C SER A 117 -1.64 6.60 -7.36
N PRO A 118 -2.22 7.25 -8.38
CA PRO A 118 -1.46 8.13 -9.27
C PRO A 118 -0.71 9.25 -8.54
N ALA A 119 -1.29 9.75 -7.44
CA ALA A 119 -0.67 10.78 -6.61
C ALA A 119 0.55 10.25 -5.87
N THR A 120 0.45 9.07 -5.24
CA THR A 120 1.58 8.41 -4.56
C THR A 120 2.71 8.07 -5.54
N LEU A 121 2.37 7.61 -6.75
CA LEU A 121 3.36 7.38 -7.81
C LEU A 121 4.07 8.65 -8.26
N ALA A 122 3.35 9.76 -8.41
CA ALA A 122 3.95 11.03 -8.77
C ALA A 122 4.94 11.49 -7.69
N ARG A 123 4.54 11.40 -6.42
CA ARG A 123 5.39 11.77 -5.28
C ARG A 123 6.62 10.87 -5.13
N LEU A 124 6.46 9.56 -5.37
CA LEU A 124 7.58 8.62 -5.40
C LEU A 124 8.61 9.00 -6.46
N ARG A 125 8.16 9.34 -7.67
CA ARG A 125 9.04 9.79 -8.77
C ARG A 125 9.75 11.09 -8.42
N GLU A 126 9.01 12.07 -7.91
CA GLU A 126 9.55 13.35 -7.49
C GLU A 126 10.64 13.17 -6.42
N LEU A 127 10.37 12.38 -5.38
CA LEU A 127 11.31 12.12 -4.31
C LEU A 127 12.56 11.37 -4.81
N ALA A 128 12.38 10.39 -5.72
CA ALA A 128 13.49 9.68 -6.34
C ALA A 128 14.40 10.63 -7.14
N THR A 129 13.84 11.61 -7.85
CA THR A 129 14.59 12.67 -8.53
C THR A 129 15.37 13.52 -7.53
N LYS A 130 14.71 14.02 -6.46
CA LYS A 130 15.37 14.83 -5.42
C LYS A 130 16.56 14.08 -4.77
N ILE A 131 16.36 12.82 -4.40
CA ILE A 131 17.42 11.98 -3.81
C ILE A 131 18.57 11.77 -4.82
N SER A 132 18.26 11.55 -6.09
CA SER A 132 19.28 11.37 -7.12
C SER A 132 20.10 12.63 -7.35
N ASP A 133 19.48 13.81 -7.32
CA ASP A 133 20.16 15.09 -7.51
C ASP A 133 21.01 15.49 -6.30
N GLN A 134 20.59 15.16 -5.07
CA GLN A 134 21.41 15.38 -3.87
C GLN A 134 22.71 14.56 -3.83
N ARG A 135 22.77 13.45 -4.56
CA ARG A 135 23.94 12.57 -4.60
C ARG A 135 24.92 12.88 -5.74
N LYS A 136 24.56 13.79 -6.66
CA LYS A 136 25.42 14.22 -7.76
C LYS A 136 26.37 15.32 -7.28
#